data_AF-A0A1B9PMK4-F1
#
_entry.id   AF-A0A1B9PMK4-F1
#
_cell.length_a   1.000
_cell.length_b   1.000
_cell.length_c   1.000
_cell.angle_alpha   90.00
_cell.angle_beta   90.00
_cell.angle_gamma   90.00
#
_symmetry.space_group_name_H-M   'P 1'
#
loop_
_entity.id
_entity.type
_entity.pdbx_description
1 polymer ?
#
loop_
_entity_poly.entity_id
_entity_poly.type
_entity_poly.pdbx_seq_one_letter_code
_entity_poly.pdbx_strand_id
1 'polypeptide(L)'
;MITYTKKLQIFLMFLIACVFIGGMMLLSLSSSINNKNETIEKLTKALMTEKMMATSLEEYNGITSQLEKEMLELYDKNNVLRRDLSMVSESLVEKNLTISLLEQQLHNEQRKLARYKSNYNRKMKTQLANEQKKMNTQLEKDRIALQSKEADLEQQRTELDKLKNTPVEKTVSAEEKKAIDEERVESLMKKFDSYQVDLSVENKCDKDYLYRYNEAKSTLSHIRTYLQKNQMDSSYYHFVIANDTSITAQNRQLCIED
;
A
#
# COMPACT_ATOMS: atom_id res chain seq x y z
N MET A 1 104.21 -111.54 45.95
CA MET A 1 104.11 -110.20 45.33
C MET A 1 102.93 -110.12 44.33
N ILE A 2 101.73 -110.63 44.69
CA ILE A 2 100.52 -110.70 43.81
C ILE A 2 99.25 -110.16 44.50
N THR A 3 99.29 -109.81 45.79
CA THR A 3 98.13 -109.41 46.59
C THR A 3 97.78 -107.92 46.56
N TYR A 4 98.73 -107.04 46.17
CA TYR A 4 98.50 -105.59 46.12
C TYR A 4 97.77 -105.14 44.84
N THR A 5 98.02 -105.84 43.72
CA THR A 5 97.39 -105.57 42.42
C THR A 5 95.88 -105.85 42.41
N LYS A 6 95.42 -106.88 43.13
CA LYS A 6 93.99 -107.21 43.24
C LYS A 6 93.19 -106.17 44.04
N LYS A 7 93.75 -105.64 45.13
CA LYS A 7 93.09 -104.58 45.92
C LYS A 7 92.99 -103.26 45.15
N LEU A 8 94.06 -102.90 44.43
CA LEU A 8 94.05 -101.74 43.54
C LEU A 8 93.03 -101.89 42.41
N GLN A 9 92.93 -103.08 41.79
CA GLN A 9 91.90 -103.37 40.78
C GLN A 9 90.48 -103.24 41.32
N ILE A 10 90.19 -103.73 42.53
CA ILE A 10 88.86 -103.62 43.14
C ILE A 10 88.52 -102.15 43.43
N PHE A 11 89.47 -101.38 43.97
CA PHE A 11 89.28 -99.95 44.22
C PHE A 11 89.09 -99.15 42.93
N LEU A 12 89.84 -99.48 41.88
CA LEU A 12 89.69 -98.88 40.55
C LEU A 12 88.33 -99.22 39.93
N MET A 13 87.88 -100.48 40.05
CA MET A 13 86.55 -100.89 39.58
C MET A 13 85.41 -100.22 40.37
N PHE A 14 85.59 -100.01 41.68
CA PHE A 14 84.62 -99.26 42.49
C PHE A 14 84.57 -97.77 42.10
N LEU A 15 85.73 -97.13 41.89
CA LEU A 15 85.80 -95.76 41.37
C LEU A 15 85.14 -95.63 39.99
N ILE A 16 85.42 -96.56 39.09
CA ILE A 16 84.77 -96.60 37.76
C ILE A 16 83.26 -96.76 37.91
N ALA A 17 82.78 -97.64 38.79
CA ALA A 17 81.35 -97.82 39.03
C ALA A 17 80.70 -96.56 39.62
N CYS A 18 81.34 -95.87 40.56
CA CYS A 18 80.84 -94.60 41.11
C CYS A 18 80.79 -93.49 40.05
N VAL A 19 81.78 -93.39 39.17
CA VAL A 19 81.79 -92.44 38.05
C VAL A 19 80.71 -92.77 37.03
N PHE A 20 80.49 -94.05 36.71
CA PHE A 20 79.42 -94.48 35.81
C PHE A 20 78.02 -94.21 36.38
N ILE A 21 77.78 -94.53 37.66
CA ILE A 21 76.50 -94.28 38.32
C ILE A 21 76.24 -92.77 38.46
N GLY A 22 77.26 -92.00 38.86
CA GLY A 22 77.18 -90.54 38.94
C GLY A 22 76.94 -89.89 37.57
N GLY A 23 77.64 -90.37 36.53
CA GLY A 23 77.45 -89.92 35.15
C GLY A 23 76.05 -90.22 34.61
N MET A 24 75.53 -91.43 34.84
CA MET A 24 74.16 -91.80 34.45
C MET A 24 73.10 -90.97 35.21
N MET A 25 73.29 -90.72 36.51
CA MET A 25 72.40 -89.83 37.26
C MET A 25 72.42 -88.40 36.71
N LEU A 26 73.60 -87.83 36.43
CA LEU A 26 73.74 -86.49 35.86
C LEU A 26 73.11 -86.37 34.47
N LEU A 27 73.26 -87.40 33.62
CA LEU A 27 72.61 -87.44 32.30
C LEU A 27 71.08 -87.53 32.43
N SER A 28 70.56 -88.32 33.38
CA SER A 28 69.13 -88.40 33.65
C SER A 28 68.57 -87.08 34.19
N LEU A 29 69.32 -86.40 35.08
CA LEU A 29 68.97 -85.07 35.60
C LEU A 29 68.97 -84.03 34.49
N SER A 30 70.01 -84.04 33.64
CA SER A 30 70.13 -83.12 32.50
C SER A 30 68.98 -83.29 31.51
N SER A 31 68.62 -84.54 31.17
CA SER A 31 67.46 -84.85 30.33
C SER A 31 66.14 -84.38 30.97
N SER A 32 65.96 -84.60 32.28
CA SER A 32 64.77 -84.14 33.02
C SER A 32 64.67 -82.62 33.07
N ILE A 33 65.79 -81.92 33.30
CA ILE A 33 65.86 -80.45 33.30
C ILE A 33 65.54 -79.90 31.90
N ASN A 34 66.09 -80.50 30.84
CA ASN A 34 65.79 -80.08 29.46
C ASN A 34 64.30 -80.23 29.11
N ASN A 35 63.69 -81.36 29.45
CA ASN A 35 62.25 -81.57 29.21
C ASN A 35 61.38 -80.56 30.00
N LYS A 36 61.76 -80.26 31.24
CA LYS A 36 61.08 -79.22 32.04
C LYS A 36 61.25 -77.83 31.43
N ASN A 37 62.46 -77.48 30.95
CA ASN A 37 62.70 -76.21 30.28
C ASN A 37 61.87 -76.08 28.99
N GLU A 38 61.78 -77.13 28.18
CA GLU A 38 60.93 -77.13 26.98
C GLU A 38 59.44 -76.94 27.35
N THR A 39 59.00 -77.57 28.44
CA THR A 39 57.63 -77.40 28.95
C THR A 39 57.39 -75.97 29.44
N ILE A 40 58.33 -75.38 30.17
CA ILE A 40 58.25 -73.98 30.63
C ILE A 40 58.20 -73.02 29.44
N GLU A 41 58.99 -73.25 28.40
CA GLU A 41 58.98 -72.42 27.20
C GLU A 41 57.62 -72.49 26.48
N LYS A 42 57.04 -73.69 26.34
CA LYS A 42 55.71 -73.88 25.76
C LYS A 42 54.63 -73.17 26.57
N LEU A 43 54.65 -73.31 27.90
CA LEU A 43 53.70 -72.64 28.79
C LEU A 43 53.85 -71.11 28.75
N THR A 44 55.09 -70.61 28.67
CA THR A 44 55.36 -69.17 28.56
C THR A 44 54.82 -68.60 27.25
N LYS A 45 54.99 -69.31 26.13
CA LYS A 45 54.40 -68.92 24.84
C LYS A 45 52.88 -68.93 24.89
N ALA A 46 52.28 -69.97 25.46
CA ALA A 46 50.82 -70.07 25.62
C ALA A 46 50.25 -68.91 26.47
N LEU A 47 50.91 -68.59 27.59
CA LEU A 47 50.52 -67.47 28.45
C LEU A 47 50.62 -66.12 27.73
N MET A 48 51.68 -65.90 26.94
CA MET A 48 51.81 -64.68 26.14
C MET A 48 50.72 -64.57 25.08
N THR A 49 50.37 -65.68 24.40
CA THR A 49 49.28 -65.69 23.42
C THR A 49 47.92 -65.44 24.06
N GLU A 50 47.67 -66.02 25.24
CA GLU A 50 46.43 -65.79 25.98
C GLU A 50 46.31 -64.33 26.43
N LYS A 51 47.40 -63.73 26.90
CA LYS A 51 47.43 -62.31 27.27
C LYS A 51 47.16 -61.41 26.07
N MET A 52 47.74 -61.70 24.91
CA MET A 52 47.46 -60.95 23.67
C MET A 52 45.99 -61.08 23.26
N MET A 53 45.41 -62.28 23.36
CA MET A 53 43.99 -62.50 23.08
C MET A 53 43.09 -61.72 24.05
N ALA A 54 43.41 -61.70 25.34
CA ALA A 54 42.67 -60.92 26.33
C ALA A 54 42.69 -59.42 26.02
N THR A 55 43.84 -58.85 25.66
CA THR A 55 43.94 -57.44 25.23
C THR A 55 43.09 -57.18 23.99
N SER A 56 43.16 -58.06 22.98
CA SER A 56 42.34 -57.88 21.77
C SER A 56 40.83 -57.95 22.05
N LEU A 57 40.40 -58.82 22.98
CA LEU A 57 39.00 -58.94 23.37
C LEU A 57 38.50 -57.67 24.07
N GLU A 58 39.35 -57.06 24.91
CA GLU A 58 39.04 -55.78 25.57
C GLU A 58 38.88 -54.64 24.56
N GLU A 59 39.75 -54.58 23.55
CA GLU A 59 39.63 -53.63 22.43
C GLU A 59 38.33 -53.84 21.64
N TYR A 60 37.99 -55.09 21.31
CA TYR A 60 36.73 -55.40 20.60
C TYR A 60 35.51 -55.01 21.42
N ASN A 61 35.49 -55.28 22.73
CA ASN A 61 34.39 -54.86 23.60
C ASN A 61 34.23 -53.33 23.64
N GLY A 62 35.35 -52.58 23.63
CA GLY A 62 35.33 -51.12 23.52
C GLY A 62 34.69 -50.64 22.21
N ILE A 63 35.08 -51.25 21.09
CA ILE A 63 34.51 -50.94 19.77
C ILE A 63 33.01 -51.28 19.72
N THR A 64 32.60 -52.43 20.24
CA THR A 64 31.19 -52.83 20.30
C THR A 64 30.36 -51.83 21.11
N SER A 65 30.85 -51.40 22.28
CA SER A 65 30.15 -50.41 23.10
C SER A 65 30.02 -49.05 22.40
N GLN A 66 31.06 -48.61 21.69
CA GLN A 66 31.00 -47.37 20.91
C GLN A 66 29.99 -47.48 19.77
N LEU A 67 29.97 -48.59 19.04
CA LEU A 67 29.03 -48.82 17.95
C LEU A 67 27.58 -48.85 18.44
N GLU A 68 27.32 -49.48 19.59
CA GLU A 68 25.99 -49.48 20.21
C GLU A 68 25.51 -48.07 20.55
N LYS A 69 26.41 -47.22 21.07
CA LYS A 69 26.10 -45.81 21.36
C LYS A 69 25.77 -45.03 20.08
N GLU A 70 26.59 -45.16 19.04
CA GLU A 70 26.37 -44.49 17.76
C GLU A 70 25.05 -44.93 17.10
N MET A 71 24.73 -46.23 17.18
CA MET A 71 23.46 -46.78 16.71
C MET A 71 22.25 -46.18 17.44
N LEU A 72 22.33 -46.03 18.76
CA LEU A 72 21.26 -45.41 19.54
C LEU A 72 21.08 -43.93 19.17
N GLU A 73 22.17 -43.18 19.05
CA GLU A 73 22.13 -41.77 18.64
C GLU A 73 21.54 -41.58 17.23
N LEU A 74 21.91 -42.46 16.28
CA LEU A 74 21.35 -42.44 14.93
C LEU A 74 19.86 -42.77 14.91
N TYR A 75 19.43 -43.72 15.75
CA TYR A 75 18.02 -44.07 15.90
C TYR A 75 17.21 -42.88 16.42
N ASP A 76 17.70 -42.20 17.46
CA ASP A 76 17.05 -41.02 18.02
C ASP A 76 16.98 -39.86 17.01
N LYS A 77 18.08 -39.61 16.28
CA LYS A 77 18.11 -38.63 15.19
C LYS A 77 17.09 -38.95 14.11
N ASN A 78 16.96 -40.22 13.71
CA ASN A 78 15.97 -40.63 12.72
C ASN A 78 14.54 -40.37 13.21
N ASN A 79 14.26 -40.67 14.48
CA ASN A 79 12.95 -40.43 15.08
C ASN A 79 12.58 -38.94 15.15
N VAL A 80 13.55 -38.07 15.43
CA VAL A 80 13.35 -36.61 15.35
C VAL A 80 13.04 -36.19 13.91
N LEU A 81 13.86 -36.61 12.95
CA LEU A 81 13.66 -36.27 11.54
C LEU A 81 12.30 -36.74 11.00
N ARG A 82 11.83 -37.93 11.40
CA ARG A 82 10.50 -38.43 11.01
C ARG A 82 9.37 -37.57 11.57
N ARG A 83 9.50 -37.09 12.81
CA ARG A 83 8.51 -36.17 13.41
C ARG A 83 8.52 -34.82 12.70
N ASP A 84 9.69 -34.24 12.48
CA ASP A 84 9.83 -32.96 11.78
C ASP A 84 9.27 -33.04 10.36
N LEU A 85 9.53 -34.13 9.65
CA LEU A 85 8.99 -34.37 8.31
C LEU A 85 7.46 -34.42 8.31
N SER A 86 6.85 -35.09 9.30
CA SER A 86 5.39 -35.13 9.45
C SER A 86 4.81 -33.74 9.67
N MET A 87 5.38 -32.97 10.60
CA MET A 87 4.93 -31.62 10.90
C MET A 87 5.04 -30.68 9.70
N VAL A 88 6.17 -30.75 8.97
CA VAL A 88 6.37 -29.96 7.75
C VAL A 88 5.38 -30.37 6.65
N SER A 89 5.13 -31.68 6.50
CA SER A 89 4.17 -32.18 5.51
C SER A 89 2.74 -31.72 5.81
N GLU A 90 2.31 -31.80 7.08
CA GLU A 90 1.00 -31.31 7.51
C GLU A 90 0.85 -29.81 7.28
N SER A 91 1.86 -29.02 7.66
CA SER A 91 1.86 -27.57 7.44
C SER A 91 1.84 -27.22 5.94
N LEU A 92 2.53 -27.99 5.10
CA LEU A 92 2.51 -27.80 3.65
C LEU A 92 1.12 -28.03 3.07
N VAL A 93 0.43 -29.09 3.50
CA VAL A 93 -0.95 -29.38 3.07
C VAL A 93 -1.90 -28.26 3.49
N GLU A 94 -1.83 -27.78 4.73
CA GLU A 94 -2.65 -26.68 5.24
C GLU A 94 -2.43 -25.38 4.46
N LYS A 95 -1.16 -25.03 4.20
CA LYS A 95 -0.81 -23.85 3.40
C LYS A 95 -1.30 -23.95 1.97
N ASN A 96 -1.18 -25.12 1.34
CA ASN A 96 -1.70 -25.34 -0.02
C ASN A 96 -3.22 -25.19 -0.08
N LEU A 97 -3.94 -25.70 0.92
CA LEU A 97 -5.39 -25.50 1.03
C LEU A 97 -5.75 -24.01 1.16
N THR A 98 -5.00 -23.30 2.00
CA THR A 98 -5.19 -21.85 2.21
C THR A 98 -4.93 -21.06 0.92
N ILE A 99 -3.86 -21.38 0.19
CA ILE A 99 -3.54 -20.78 -1.11
C ILE A 99 -4.70 -20.98 -2.09
N SER A 100 -5.21 -22.22 -2.21
CA SER A 100 -6.32 -22.52 -3.11
C SER A 100 -7.60 -21.73 -2.78
N LEU A 101 -7.92 -21.58 -1.48
CA LEU A 101 -9.05 -20.77 -1.02
C LEU A 101 -8.87 -19.28 -1.38
N LEU A 102 -7.67 -18.73 -1.18
CA LEU A 102 -7.36 -17.35 -1.50
C LEU A 102 -7.40 -17.09 -3.01
N GLU A 103 -6.92 -18.02 -3.83
CA GLU A 103 -7.02 -17.95 -5.29
C GLU A 103 -8.47 -17.91 -5.75
N GLN A 104 -9.33 -18.75 -5.16
CA GLN A 104 -10.76 -18.76 -5.46
C GLN A 104 -11.43 -17.43 -5.07
N GLN A 105 -11.10 -16.88 -3.90
CA GLN A 105 -11.59 -15.58 -3.46
C GLN A 105 -11.14 -14.45 -4.39
N LEU A 106 -9.86 -14.43 -4.77
CA LEU A 106 -9.31 -13.45 -5.70
C LEU A 106 -10.06 -13.49 -7.04
N HIS A 107 -10.26 -14.69 -7.60
CA HIS A 107 -11.00 -14.85 -8.85
C HIS A 107 -12.47 -14.40 -8.72
N ASN A 108 -13.11 -14.63 -7.57
CA ASN A 108 -14.46 -14.13 -7.31
C ASN A 108 -14.52 -12.60 -7.27
N GLU A 109 -13.59 -11.96 -6.57
CA GLU A 109 -13.54 -10.49 -6.48
C GLU A 109 -13.20 -9.85 -7.84
N GLN A 110 -12.30 -10.44 -8.62
CA GLN A 110 -12.03 -10.00 -9.99
C GLN A 110 -13.28 -10.06 -10.87
N ARG A 111 -14.07 -11.14 -10.77
CA ARG A 111 -15.35 -11.25 -11.49
C ARG A 111 -16.38 -10.21 -11.03
N LYS A 112 -16.47 -9.96 -9.72
CA LYS A 112 -17.36 -8.92 -9.18
C LYS A 112 -16.95 -7.53 -9.68
N LEU A 113 -15.67 -7.21 -9.66
CA LEU A 113 -15.13 -5.95 -10.15
C LEU A 113 -15.41 -5.76 -11.66
N ALA A 114 -15.20 -6.79 -12.47
CA ALA A 114 -15.51 -6.75 -13.90
C ALA A 114 -16.99 -6.48 -14.17
N ARG A 115 -17.89 -7.15 -13.42
CA ARG A 115 -19.34 -6.92 -13.50
C ARG A 115 -19.71 -5.50 -13.06
N TYR A 116 -19.14 -5.02 -11.96
CA TYR A 116 -19.36 -3.66 -11.46
C TYR A 116 -18.94 -2.62 -12.51
N LYS A 117 -17.73 -2.74 -13.07
CA LYS A 117 -17.22 -1.83 -14.10
C LYS A 117 -18.09 -1.81 -15.34
N SER A 118 -18.52 -2.99 -15.81
CA SER A 118 -19.43 -3.11 -16.96
C SER A 118 -20.78 -2.42 -16.69
N ASN A 119 -21.39 -2.69 -15.54
CA ASN A 119 -22.66 -2.10 -15.14
C ASN A 119 -22.55 -0.58 -14.97
N TYR A 120 -21.49 -0.10 -14.32
CA TYR A 120 -21.21 1.33 -14.16
C TYR A 120 -21.07 2.02 -15.51
N ASN A 121 -20.23 1.48 -16.41
CA ASN A 121 -20.02 2.05 -17.74
C ASN A 121 -21.32 2.07 -18.56
N ARG A 122 -22.12 1.00 -18.50
CA ARG A 122 -23.43 0.95 -19.17
C ARG A 122 -24.36 2.04 -18.62
N LYS A 123 -24.45 2.17 -17.29
CA LYS A 123 -25.28 3.20 -16.64
C LYS A 123 -24.85 4.60 -17.04
N MET A 124 -23.54 4.89 -17.02
CA MET A 124 -23.00 6.19 -17.44
C MET A 124 -23.30 6.49 -18.91
N LYS A 125 -23.11 5.50 -19.80
CA LYS A 125 -23.41 5.67 -21.22
C LYS A 125 -24.89 5.97 -21.46
N THR A 126 -25.78 5.28 -20.77
CA THR A 126 -27.23 5.53 -20.85
C THR A 126 -27.60 6.92 -20.31
N GLN A 127 -27.03 7.32 -19.18
CA GLN A 127 -27.25 8.65 -18.62
C GLN A 127 -26.79 9.76 -19.58
N LEU A 128 -25.58 9.62 -20.14
CA LEU A 128 -25.04 10.57 -21.10
C LEU A 128 -25.93 10.68 -22.35
N ALA A 129 -26.36 9.55 -22.91
CA ALA A 129 -27.25 9.54 -24.07
C ALA A 129 -28.60 10.20 -23.77
N ASN A 130 -29.16 9.98 -22.58
CA ASN A 130 -30.42 10.60 -22.16
C ASN A 130 -30.28 12.11 -21.97
N GLU A 131 -29.21 12.58 -21.32
CA GLU A 131 -28.95 14.01 -21.15
C GLU A 131 -28.69 14.70 -22.50
N GLN A 132 -27.94 14.06 -23.40
CA GLN A 132 -27.74 14.59 -24.74
C GLN A 132 -29.05 14.68 -25.53
N LYS A 133 -29.93 13.69 -25.40
CA LYS A 133 -31.27 13.73 -26.01
C LYS A 133 -32.12 14.88 -25.45
N LYS A 134 -32.09 15.11 -24.13
CA LYS A 134 -32.80 16.23 -23.50
C LYS A 134 -32.27 17.58 -23.99
N MET A 135 -30.96 17.77 -24.01
CA MET A 135 -30.29 18.96 -24.53
C MET A 135 -30.67 19.23 -25.98
N ASN A 136 -30.60 18.23 -26.86
CA ASN A 136 -31.00 18.40 -28.27
C ASN A 136 -32.48 18.75 -28.40
N THR A 137 -33.34 18.14 -27.57
CA THR A 137 -34.78 18.47 -27.56
C THR A 137 -35.03 19.91 -27.11
N GLN A 138 -34.28 20.39 -26.12
CA GLN A 138 -34.38 21.78 -25.66
C GLN A 138 -33.88 22.75 -26.71
N LEU A 139 -32.72 22.47 -27.31
CA LEU A 139 -32.16 23.27 -28.41
C LEU A 139 -33.14 23.39 -29.59
N GLU A 140 -33.83 22.30 -29.93
CA GLU A 140 -34.83 22.34 -31.02
C GLU A 140 -36.05 23.20 -30.64
N LYS A 141 -36.52 23.12 -29.40
CA LYS A 141 -37.60 24.01 -28.91
C LYS A 141 -37.18 25.48 -28.95
N ASP A 142 -35.98 25.77 -28.48
CA ASP A 142 -35.44 27.14 -28.45
C ASP A 142 -35.26 27.66 -29.89
N ARG A 143 -34.81 26.82 -30.82
CA ARG A 143 -34.70 27.15 -32.24
C ARG A 143 -36.06 27.53 -32.84
N ILE A 144 -37.11 26.74 -32.59
CA ILE A 144 -38.46 27.04 -33.08
C ILE A 144 -38.98 28.36 -32.48
N ALA A 145 -38.77 28.57 -31.18
CA ALA A 145 -39.18 29.81 -30.50
C ALA A 145 -38.41 31.06 -30.99
N LEU A 146 -37.14 30.90 -31.37
CA LEU A 146 -36.37 31.98 -31.99
C LEU A 146 -36.88 32.28 -33.40
N GLN A 147 -37.15 31.26 -34.21
CA GLN A 147 -37.71 31.46 -35.56
C GLN A 147 -39.07 32.16 -35.52
N SER A 148 -39.94 31.86 -34.55
CA SER A 148 -41.21 32.58 -34.41
C SER A 148 -40.99 34.04 -34.02
N LYS A 149 -40.08 34.32 -33.08
CA LYS A 149 -39.73 35.70 -32.69
C LYS A 149 -39.10 36.48 -33.85
N GLU A 150 -38.27 35.84 -34.67
CA GLU A 150 -37.72 36.46 -35.88
C GLU A 150 -38.83 36.82 -36.87
N ALA A 151 -39.82 35.95 -37.07
CA ALA A 151 -40.98 36.24 -37.91
C ALA A 151 -41.81 37.42 -37.36
N ASP A 152 -42.06 37.46 -36.06
CA ASP A 152 -42.78 38.56 -35.40
C ASP A 152 -42.03 39.90 -35.53
N LEU A 153 -40.70 39.89 -35.33
CA LEU A 153 -39.85 41.08 -35.49
C LEU A 153 -39.82 41.56 -36.94
N GLU A 154 -39.77 40.65 -37.91
CA GLU A 154 -39.81 41.01 -39.32
C GLU A 154 -41.16 41.63 -39.68
N GLN A 155 -42.26 41.11 -39.13
CA GLN A 155 -43.58 41.73 -39.28
C GLN A 155 -43.60 43.14 -38.69
N GLN A 156 -43.09 43.33 -37.47
CA GLN A 156 -42.97 44.66 -36.86
C GLN A 156 -42.11 45.62 -37.69
N ARG A 157 -41.01 45.14 -38.28
CA ARG A 157 -40.17 45.95 -39.19
C ARG A 157 -40.95 46.41 -40.41
N THR A 158 -41.69 45.51 -41.05
CA THR A 158 -42.52 45.88 -42.21
C THR A 158 -43.63 46.87 -41.85
N GLU A 159 -44.22 46.77 -40.65
CA GLU A 159 -45.19 47.74 -40.14
C GLU A 159 -44.55 49.11 -39.85
N LEU A 160 -43.35 49.11 -39.25
CA LEU A 160 -42.61 50.32 -38.93
C LEU A 160 -42.15 51.05 -40.21
N ASP A 161 -41.70 50.31 -41.24
CA ASP A 161 -41.35 50.88 -42.54
C ASP A 161 -42.58 51.49 -43.23
N LYS A 162 -43.76 50.90 -43.10
CA LYS A 162 -45.02 51.51 -43.58
C LYS A 162 -45.33 52.80 -42.83
N LEU A 163 -45.19 52.82 -41.50
CA LEU A 163 -45.39 54.01 -40.66
C LEU A 163 -44.38 55.13 -40.96
N LYS A 164 -43.11 54.79 -41.19
CA LYS A 164 -42.04 55.75 -41.50
C LYS A 164 -42.19 56.39 -42.89
N ASN A 165 -42.78 55.66 -43.84
CA ASN A 165 -43.15 56.18 -45.15
C ASN A 165 -44.47 56.98 -45.13
N THR A 166 -45.09 57.14 -43.96
CA THR A 166 -46.20 58.07 -43.74
C THR A 166 -45.60 59.43 -43.34
N PRO A 167 -45.90 60.55 -44.02
CA PRO A 167 -45.23 61.82 -43.78
C PRO A 167 -45.63 62.38 -42.41
N VAL A 168 -44.71 62.34 -41.44
CA VAL A 168 -44.87 63.01 -40.14
C VAL A 168 -44.06 64.31 -40.16
N GLU A 169 -44.73 65.40 -40.51
CA GLU A 169 -44.35 66.73 -40.05
C GLU A 169 -44.65 66.82 -38.54
N LYS A 170 -43.63 67.00 -37.71
CA LYS A 170 -43.73 67.73 -36.44
C LYS A 170 -42.33 67.97 -35.86
N THR A 171 -41.83 69.17 -36.08
CA THR A 171 -40.79 69.80 -35.28
C THR A 171 -41.32 69.97 -33.85
N VAL A 172 -40.77 69.23 -32.90
CA VAL A 172 -41.07 69.36 -31.47
C VAL A 172 -40.50 70.70 -30.97
N SER A 173 -41.32 71.49 -30.30
CA SER A 173 -40.96 72.81 -29.76
C SER A 173 -40.03 72.69 -28.53
N ALA A 174 -39.30 73.77 -28.21
CA ALA A 174 -38.32 73.75 -27.11
C ALA A 174 -38.98 73.51 -25.74
N GLU A 175 -40.24 73.92 -25.54
CA GLU A 175 -41.00 73.66 -24.32
C GLU A 175 -41.37 72.19 -24.13
N GLU A 176 -41.75 71.47 -25.20
CA GLU A 176 -42.09 70.05 -25.15
C GLU A 176 -40.85 69.20 -24.83
N LYS A 177 -39.68 69.59 -25.34
CA LYS A 177 -38.42 68.93 -25.03
C LYS A 177 -38.07 69.05 -23.53
N LYS A 178 -38.31 70.21 -22.92
CA LYS A 178 -38.06 70.43 -21.49
C LYS A 178 -38.97 69.55 -20.61
N ALA A 179 -40.26 69.43 -20.96
CA ALA A 179 -41.19 68.55 -20.25
C ALA A 179 -40.77 67.07 -20.32
N ILE A 180 -40.35 66.61 -21.51
CA ILE A 180 -39.83 65.25 -21.71
C ILE A 180 -38.56 65.01 -20.89
N ASP A 181 -37.66 66.00 -20.85
CA ASP A 181 -36.42 65.91 -20.08
C ASP A 181 -36.71 65.86 -18.56
N GLU A 182 -37.69 66.61 -18.07
CA GLU A 182 -38.12 66.60 -16.66
C GLU A 182 -38.74 65.26 -16.26
N GLU A 183 -39.65 64.72 -17.08
CA GLU A 183 -40.27 63.40 -16.86
C GLU A 183 -39.20 62.29 -16.79
N ARG A 184 -38.19 62.37 -17.66
CA ARG A 184 -37.10 61.42 -17.69
C ARG A 184 -36.21 61.50 -16.44
N VAL A 185 -35.95 62.69 -15.93
CA VAL A 185 -35.20 62.87 -14.67
C VAL A 185 -36.01 62.29 -13.52
N GLU A 186 -37.31 62.57 -13.44
CA GLU A 186 -38.19 62.05 -12.38
C GLU A 186 -38.26 60.51 -12.40
N SER A 187 -38.32 59.92 -13.59
CA SER A 187 -38.27 58.46 -13.77
C SER A 187 -36.96 57.86 -13.25
N LEU A 188 -35.82 58.50 -13.54
CA LEU A 188 -34.52 58.06 -13.04
C LEU A 188 -34.40 58.21 -11.52
N MET A 189 -34.96 59.28 -10.93
CA MET A 189 -35.00 59.47 -9.48
C MET A 189 -35.87 58.40 -8.79
N LYS A 190 -37.06 58.11 -9.34
CA LYS A 190 -37.91 57.00 -8.83
C LYS A 190 -37.20 55.64 -8.92
N LYS A 191 -36.45 55.41 -10.01
CA LYS A 191 -35.63 54.19 -10.15
C LYS A 191 -34.53 54.14 -9.10
N PHE A 192 -33.89 55.26 -8.79
CA PHE A 192 -32.90 55.35 -7.71
C PHE A 192 -33.51 54.99 -6.35
N ASP A 193 -34.64 55.59 -6.00
CA ASP A 193 -35.33 55.34 -4.73
C ASP A 193 -35.79 53.88 -4.59
N SER A 194 -36.12 53.22 -5.70
CA SER A 194 -36.53 51.80 -5.72
C SER A 194 -35.43 50.83 -5.28
N TYR A 195 -34.15 51.22 -5.34
CA TYR A 195 -33.06 50.36 -4.86
C TYR A 195 -33.01 50.26 -3.34
N GLN A 196 -33.59 51.23 -2.60
CA GLN A 196 -33.66 51.24 -1.13
C GLN A 196 -32.31 50.96 -0.46
N VAL A 197 -31.25 51.57 -0.96
CA VAL A 197 -29.88 51.41 -0.44
C VAL A 197 -29.39 52.70 0.19
N ASP A 198 -28.66 52.58 1.30
CA ASP A 198 -27.94 53.69 1.88
C ASP A 198 -26.53 53.75 1.27
N LEU A 199 -26.28 54.79 0.47
CA LEU A 199 -24.99 54.97 -0.19
C LEU A 199 -23.84 55.35 0.76
N SER A 200 -24.14 55.60 2.04
CA SER A 200 -23.12 55.83 3.08
C SER A 200 -22.58 54.53 3.70
N VAL A 201 -23.17 53.36 3.41
CA VAL A 201 -22.74 52.09 3.99
C VAL A 201 -22.64 51.01 2.92
N GLU A 202 -21.45 50.41 2.80
CA GLU A 202 -21.21 49.28 1.90
C GLU A 202 -21.27 47.97 2.69
N ASN A 203 -22.35 47.19 2.56
CA ASN A 203 -22.41 45.82 3.08
C ASN A 203 -21.78 44.86 2.08
N LYS A 204 -20.61 44.29 2.41
CA LYS A 204 -19.87 43.38 1.51
C LYS A 204 -20.36 41.94 1.57
N CYS A 205 -21.05 41.57 2.64
CA CYS A 205 -21.40 40.19 2.92
C CYS A 205 -22.80 39.83 2.38
N ASP A 206 -23.67 40.83 2.19
CA ASP A 206 -24.91 40.69 1.44
C ASP A 206 -24.68 40.98 -0.06
N LYS A 207 -24.70 39.92 -0.88
CA LYS A 207 -24.52 40.01 -2.34
C LYS A 207 -25.66 40.75 -3.04
N ASP A 208 -26.87 40.66 -2.52
CA ASP A 208 -28.06 41.28 -3.12
C ASP A 208 -28.08 42.79 -2.81
N TYR A 209 -27.75 43.16 -1.57
CA TYR A 209 -27.49 44.56 -1.21
C TYR A 209 -26.35 45.16 -2.05
N LEU A 210 -25.23 44.44 -2.20
CA LEU A 210 -24.08 44.92 -2.98
C LEU A 210 -24.43 45.12 -4.46
N TYR A 211 -25.27 44.27 -5.04
CA TYR A 211 -25.78 44.45 -6.40
C TYR A 211 -26.63 45.72 -6.51
N ARG A 212 -27.62 45.91 -5.63
CA ARG A 212 -28.46 47.12 -5.59
C ARG A 212 -27.65 48.39 -5.34
N TYR A 213 -26.64 48.32 -4.46
CA TYR A 213 -25.73 49.44 -4.14
C TYR A 213 -24.97 49.92 -5.38
N ASN A 214 -24.43 49.00 -6.18
CA ASN A 214 -23.72 49.33 -7.41
C ASN A 214 -24.66 49.89 -8.50
N GLU A 215 -25.87 49.32 -8.64
CA GLU A 215 -26.89 49.82 -9.57
C GLU A 215 -27.39 51.23 -9.18
N ALA A 216 -27.56 51.50 -7.89
CA ALA A 216 -27.93 52.83 -7.38
C ALA A 216 -26.83 53.87 -7.68
N LYS A 217 -25.56 53.52 -7.45
CA LYS A 217 -24.41 54.38 -7.77
C LYS A 217 -24.31 54.68 -9.27
N SER A 218 -24.51 53.66 -10.11
CA SER A 218 -24.55 53.82 -11.57
C SER A 218 -25.70 54.74 -12.02
N THR A 219 -26.89 54.52 -11.45
CA THR A 219 -28.09 55.32 -11.74
C THR A 219 -27.90 56.79 -11.32
N LEU A 220 -27.31 57.05 -10.15
CA LEU A 220 -26.98 58.40 -9.69
C LEU A 220 -25.99 59.10 -10.63
N SER A 221 -24.98 58.38 -11.13
CA SER A 221 -24.04 58.91 -12.13
C SER A 221 -24.74 59.23 -13.45
N HIS A 222 -25.71 58.42 -13.88
CA HIS A 222 -26.52 58.70 -15.07
C HIS A 222 -27.39 59.94 -14.88
N ILE A 223 -28.03 60.10 -13.72
CA ILE A 223 -28.80 61.31 -13.38
C ILE A 223 -27.89 62.54 -13.48
N ARG A 224 -26.71 62.52 -12.84
CA ARG A 224 -25.76 63.65 -12.87
C ARG A 224 -25.39 64.05 -14.30
N THR A 225 -24.99 63.09 -15.13
CA THR A 225 -24.60 63.33 -16.52
C THR A 225 -25.78 63.87 -17.34
N TYR A 226 -27.00 63.36 -17.09
CA TYR A 226 -28.20 63.82 -17.78
C TYR A 226 -28.54 65.27 -17.43
N LEU A 227 -28.50 65.62 -16.14
CA LEU A 227 -28.74 66.99 -15.68
C LEU A 227 -27.72 67.96 -16.29
N GLN A 228 -26.43 67.61 -16.26
CA GLN A 228 -25.34 68.41 -16.85
C GLN A 228 -25.50 68.62 -18.37
N LYS A 229 -25.88 67.57 -19.10
CA LYS A 229 -26.02 67.64 -20.56
C LYS A 229 -27.19 68.51 -20.99
N ASN A 230 -28.29 68.51 -20.23
CA ASN A 230 -29.53 69.17 -20.60
C ASN A 230 -29.77 70.50 -19.85
N GLN A 231 -28.81 70.99 -19.06
CA GLN A 231 -28.89 72.26 -18.32
C GLN A 231 -30.18 72.37 -17.48
N MET A 232 -30.49 71.30 -16.75
CA MET A 232 -31.72 71.19 -15.96
C MET A 232 -31.71 72.15 -14.76
N ASP A 233 -32.89 72.40 -14.18
CA ASP A 233 -33.03 73.32 -13.05
C ASP A 233 -32.18 72.90 -11.83
N SER A 234 -31.69 73.91 -11.08
CA SER A 234 -30.85 73.75 -9.90
C SER A 234 -31.51 72.90 -8.80
N SER A 235 -32.84 72.82 -8.80
CA SER A 235 -33.64 72.00 -7.88
C SER A 235 -33.28 70.50 -7.96
N TYR A 236 -33.04 69.96 -9.16
CA TYR A 236 -32.66 68.55 -9.36
C TYR A 236 -31.21 68.25 -8.95
N TYR A 237 -30.34 69.25 -8.96
CA TYR A 237 -28.95 69.08 -8.54
C TYR A 237 -28.81 68.86 -7.03
N HIS A 238 -29.73 69.36 -6.22
CA HIS A 238 -29.72 69.12 -4.77
C HIS A 238 -29.84 67.63 -4.44
N PHE A 239 -30.65 66.87 -5.18
CA PHE A 239 -30.78 65.43 -5.01
C PHE A 239 -29.46 64.70 -5.28
N VAL A 240 -28.76 65.06 -6.36
CA VAL A 240 -27.47 64.46 -6.71
C VAL A 240 -26.41 64.79 -5.66
N ILE A 241 -26.33 66.06 -5.23
CA ILE A 241 -25.35 66.52 -4.23
C ILE A 241 -25.55 65.82 -2.88
N ALA A 242 -26.80 65.66 -2.40
CA ALA A 242 -27.09 65.00 -1.14
C ALA A 242 -26.70 63.50 -1.14
N ASN A 243 -26.90 62.81 -2.26
CA ASN A 243 -26.54 61.40 -2.38
C ASN A 243 -25.04 61.20 -2.68
N ASP A 244 -24.40 62.14 -3.38
CA ASP A 244 -22.95 62.11 -3.63
C ASP A 244 -22.11 62.37 -2.39
N THR A 245 -22.57 63.30 -1.55
CA THR A 245 -21.96 63.54 -0.24
C THR A 245 -22.07 62.30 0.64
N SER A 246 -23.15 61.50 0.51
CA SER A 246 -23.30 60.22 1.20
C SER A 246 -22.26 59.17 0.75
N ILE A 247 -21.91 59.11 -0.53
CA ILE A 247 -20.83 58.22 -1.05
C ILE A 247 -19.44 58.63 -0.53
N THR A 248 -19.20 59.93 -0.38
CA THR A 248 -17.87 60.48 -0.07
C THR A 248 -17.61 60.67 1.42
N ALA A 249 -18.65 60.85 2.24
CA ALA A 249 -18.47 61.25 3.63
C ALA A 249 -18.08 60.12 4.60
N GLN A 250 -18.28 58.84 4.29
CA GLN A 250 -17.89 57.72 5.17
C GLN A 250 -18.22 56.36 4.50
N ASN A 251 -17.36 55.80 3.63
CA ASN A 251 -17.54 54.39 3.21
C ASN A 251 -17.21 53.45 4.39
N ARG A 252 -18.15 53.29 5.33
CA ARG A 252 -18.07 52.27 6.37
C ARG A 252 -18.37 50.94 5.70
N GLN A 253 -17.34 50.13 5.54
CA GLN A 253 -17.50 48.76 5.07
C GLN A 253 -17.98 47.92 6.24
N LEU A 254 -19.18 47.40 6.12
CA LEU A 254 -19.77 46.50 7.11
C LEU A 254 -19.90 45.10 6.50
N CYS A 255 -19.84 44.11 7.37
CA CYS A 255 -20.20 42.74 7.06
C CYS A 255 -21.28 42.36 8.05
N ILE A 256 -22.53 42.56 7.66
CA ILE A 256 -23.69 42.11 8.43
C ILE A 256 -24.25 40.95 7.63
N GLU A 257 -24.12 39.75 8.20
CA GLU A 257 -24.79 38.55 7.73
C GLU A 257 -26.19 38.54 8.36
N ASP A 258 -27.23 38.54 7.53
CA ASP A 258 -28.60 38.24 7.95
C ASP A 258 -28.82 36.73 8.09
#